data_AF-A0A356KHN1-F1
#
_entry.id   AF-A0A356KHN1-F1
#
_cell.length_a   1.000
_cell.length_b   1.000
_cell.length_c   1.000
_cell.angle_alpha   90.00
_cell.angle_beta   90.00
_cell.angle_gamma   90.00
#
_symmetry.space_group_name_H-M   'P 1'
#
loop_
_entity.id
_entity.type
_entity.pdbx_description
1 polymer ?
#
loop_
_entity_poly.entity_id
_entity_poly.type
_entity_poly.pdbx_seq_one_letter_code
_entity_poly.pdbx_strand_id
1 'polypeptide(L)'
;MSDSNEAAAEDAPLVHESALRVLGLLEAPDSPLAEETPLFAAERGFAAREGGPLTRAFLAAIPWADELIVDSSLVWLMPGLAHGFPAPHGRRGPRAPLRFLHEPFPGCDEGVRGAANRNRAARHWLCVLGHEATPEAALGTLAFERPDLAAEFWFPREGFELREAEVERRLLEGSLRREPLPRRALVEFGWGTLLRWRPAASTGFQFVLRATAGAERPAVNGRRNLSMV
;
A
#
# COMPACT_ATOMS: atom_id res chain seq x y z
N MET A 1 -19.97 -24.64 7.82
CA MET A 1 -18.73 -23.82 7.83
C MET A 1 -17.69 -24.33 6.81
N SER A 2 -18.07 -25.11 5.78
CA SER A 2 -17.13 -25.64 4.77
C SER A 2 -17.08 -24.84 3.46
N ASP A 3 -18.12 -24.08 3.14
CA ASP A 3 -18.29 -23.55 1.77
C ASP A 3 -17.40 -22.35 1.44
N SER A 4 -16.82 -21.69 2.45
CA SER A 4 -15.91 -20.55 2.23
C SER A 4 -14.48 -20.97 1.89
N ASN A 5 -14.10 -22.24 2.10
CA ASN A 5 -12.73 -22.70 1.87
C ASN A 5 -12.47 -23.07 0.41
N GLU A 6 -13.46 -23.60 -0.29
CA GLU A 6 -13.37 -23.91 -1.71
C GLU A 6 -13.32 -22.64 -2.57
N ALA A 7 -14.20 -21.66 -2.29
CA ALA A 7 -14.29 -20.45 -3.09
C ALA A 7 -13.02 -19.56 -3.06
N ALA A 8 -12.31 -19.49 -1.93
CA ALA A 8 -11.06 -18.73 -1.84
C ALA A 8 -9.88 -19.45 -2.52
N ALA A 9 -9.89 -20.78 -2.52
CA ALA A 9 -8.88 -21.61 -3.20
C ALA A 9 -8.99 -21.52 -4.73
N GLU A 10 -10.20 -21.40 -5.27
CA GLU A 10 -10.43 -21.36 -6.72
C GLU A 10 -9.98 -20.05 -7.38
N ASP A 11 -9.99 -18.92 -6.66
CA ASP A 11 -9.67 -17.60 -7.23
C ASP A 11 -8.21 -17.14 -7.05
N ALA A 12 -7.44 -17.82 -6.20
CA ALA A 12 -6.06 -17.44 -5.89
C ALA A 12 -5.10 -17.81 -7.04
N PRO A 13 -4.30 -16.86 -7.57
CA PRO A 13 -3.39 -17.16 -8.67
C PRO A 13 -2.23 -18.05 -8.24
N LEU A 14 -2.08 -19.18 -8.94
CA LEU A 14 -0.93 -20.07 -8.79
C LEU A 14 0.37 -19.44 -9.28
N VAL A 15 0.30 -18.54 -10.27
CA VAL A 15 1.44 -17.79 -10.77
C VAL A 15 1.07 -16.31 -10.84
N HIS A 16 1.90 -15.47 -10.25
CA HIS A 16 1.72 -14.03 -10.22
C HIS A 16 3.06 -13.31 -10.34
N GLU A 17 3.11 -12.26 -11.16
CA GLU A 17 4.27 -11.40 -11.28
C GLU A 17 4.12 -10.19 -10.36
N SER A 18 4.86 -10.17 -9.25
CA SER A 18 4.95 -9.00 -8.38
C SER A 18 5.86 -7.98 -9.06
N ALA A 19 5.24 -6.98 -9.67
CA ALA A 19 5.93 -5.95 -10.43
C ALA A 19 5.47 -4.54 -10.03
N LEU A 20 6.34 -3.58 -10.29
CA LEU A 20 6.01 -2.16 -10.25
C LEU A 20 6.69 -1.43 -11.39
N ARG A 21 6.16 -0.26 -11.72
CA ARG A 21 6.69 0.65 -12.72
C ARG A 21 6.88 2.03 -12.12
N VAL A 22 8.09 2.57 -12.21
CA VAL A 22 8.34 3.98 -11.89
C VAL A 22 7.89 4.81 -13.09
N LEU A 23 6.88 5.67 -12.89
CA LEU A 23 6.38 6.56 -13.94
C LEU A 23 7.21 7.83 -14.08
N GLY A 24 7.96 8.17 -13.04
CA GLY A 24 8.81 9.36 -12.98
C GLY A 24 8.89 9.88 -11.56
N LEU A 25 9.46 11.08 -11.41
CA LEU A 25 9.40 11.82 -10.16
C LEU A 25 8.18 12.74 -10.18
N LEU A 26 7.53 12.88 -9.03
CA LEU A 26 6.48 13.85 -8.87
C LEU A 26 7.09 15.25 -8.93
N GLU A 27 6.88 15.90 -10.07
CA GLU A 27 7.11 17.33 -10.25
C GLU A 27 6.07 18.06 -9.40
N ALA A 28 6.56 18.69 -8.36
CA ALA A 28 5.75 19.39 -7.39
C ALA A 28 6.45 20.71 -7.06
N PRO A 29 5.68 21.78 -6.80
CA PRO A 29 6.24 23.01 -6.27
C PRO A 29 6.98 22.71 -4.96
N ASP A 30 7.82 23.63 -4.51
CA ASP A 30 8.33 23.67 -3.13
C ASP A 30 7.19 24.01 -2.14
N SER A 31 6.05 23.32 -2.24
CA SER A 31 4.95 23.47 -1.29
C SER A 31 5.32 22.75 -0.01
N PRO A 32 5.26 23.44 1.14
CA PRO A 32 5.45 22.79 2.42
C PRO A 32 4.32 21.77 2.63
N LEU A 33 4.65 20.61 3.19
CA LEU A 33 3.67 19.58 3.59
C LEU A 33 2.52 20.13 4.46
N ALA A 34 2.73 21.30 5.09
CA ALA A 34 1.75 22.04 5.86
C ALA A 34 0.53 22.54 5.05
N GLU A 35 0.65 22.65 3.71
CA GLU A 35 -0.46 23.03 2.82
C GLU A 35 -1.32 21.83 2.40
N GLU A 36 -0.94 20.61 2.77
CA GLU A 36 -1.71 19.42 2.46
C GLU A 36 -2.82 19.17 3.48
N THR A 37 -3.99 18.79 2.96
CA THR A 37 -5.08 18.22 3.77
C THR A 37 -5.10 16.71 3.51
N PRO A 38 -4.74 15.88 4.50
CA PRO A 38 -4.87 14.43 4.41
C PRO A 38 -6.31 13.98 4.12
N LEU A 39 -6.48 12.96 3.27
CA LEU A 39 -7.77 12.52 2.73
C LEU A 39 -8.04 11.04 3.06
N PHE A 40 -9.31 10.69 3.25
CA PHE A 40 -9.76 9.33 3.49
C PHE A 40 -10.77 8.89 2.43
N ALA A 41 -10.40 7.86 1.66
CA ALA A 41 -11.23 7.25 0.62
C ALA A 41 -11.99 8.31 -0.23
N ALA A 42 -11.25 9.28 -0.77
CA ALA A 42 -11.79 10.40 -1.51
C ALA A 42 -11.90 10.10 -3.00
N GLU A 43 -12.99 10.49 -3.63
CA GLU A 43 -13.09 10.52 -5.09
C GLU A 43 -12.11 11.54 -5.66
N ARG A 44 -11.70 11.32 -6.92
CA ARG A 44 -10.80 12.23 -7.64
C ARG A 44 -11.22 13.70 -7.56
N GLY A 45 -12.52 13.99 -7.77
CA GLY A 45 -13.05 15.36 -7.75
C GLY A 45 -13.00 16.00 -6.36
N PHE A 46 -13.29 15.23 -5.31
CA PHE A 46 -13.13 15.68 -3.93
C PHE A 46 -11.66 15.94 -3.61
N ALA A 47 -10.78 14.99 -3.94
CA ALA A 47 -9.34 15.11 -3.70
C ALA A 47 -8.71 16.30 -4.42
N ALA A 48 -9.13 16.63 -5.64
CA ALA A 48 -8.64 17.78 -6.38
C ALA A 48 -9.02 19.12 -5.73
N ARG A 49 -10.24 19.20 -5.17
CA ARG A 49 -10.76 20.39 -4.47
C ARG A 49 -10.18 20.57 -3.07
N GLU A 50 -10.07 19.47 -2.34
CA GLU A 50 -9.82 19.48 -0.89
C GLU A 50 -8.36 19.21 -0.53
N GLY A 51 -7.62 18.53 -1.41
CA GLY A 51 -6.20 18.29 -1.23
C GLY A 51 -5.35 19.55 -1.44
N GLY A 52 -4.07 19.46 -1.06
CA GLY A 52 -3.10 20.52 -1.29
C GLY A 52 -2.45 20.46 -2.68
N PRO A 53 -1.43 21.30 -2.92
CA PRO A 53 -0.71 21.36 -4.19
C PRO A 53 -0.04 20.03 -4.60
N LEU A 54 0.50 19.25 -3.67
CA LEU A 54 1.10 17.94 -3.91
C LEU A 54 0.04 16.90 -4.29
N THR A 55 -1.12 16.94 -3.63
CA THR A 55 -2.26 16.09 -4.01
C THR A 55 -2.69 16.40 -5.45
N ARG A 56 -2.81 17.67 -5.84
CA ARG A 56 -3.16 18.07 -7.21
C ARG A 56 -2.10 17.65 -8.23
N ALA A 57 -0.83 17.84 -7.93
CA ALA A 57 0.28 17.39 -8.78
C ALA A 57 0.23 15.86 -8.99
N PHE A 58 -0.03 15.10 -7.93
CA PHE A 58 -0.16 13.64 -7.99
C PHE A 58 -1.33 13.21 -8.88
N LEU A 59 -2.50 13.84 -8.72
CA LEU A 59 -3.65 13.54 -9.58
C LEU A 59 -3.42 13.90 -11.05
N ALA A 60 -2.65 14.96 -11.33
CA ALA A 60 -2.29 15.35 -12.69
C ALA A 60 -1.29 14.37 -13.33
N ALA A 61 -0.42 13.75 -12.54
CA ALA A 61 0.60 12.81 -13.01
C ALA A 61 0.09 11.36 -13.20
N ILE A 62 -1.06 11.01 -12.61
CA ILE A 62 -1.68 9.69 -12.78
C ILE A 62 -2.50 9.64 -14.08
N PRO A 63 -2.39 8.56 -14.89
CA PRO A 63 -3.23 8.38 -16.08
C PRO A 63 -4.72 8.43 -15.73
N TRP A 64 -5.53 9.01 -16.63
CA TRP A 64 -6.94 9.35 -16.37
C TRP A 64 -7.83 8.11 -16.28
N ALA A 65 -7.87 7.47 -15.11
CA ALA A 65 -8.94 6.56 -14.75
C ALA A 65 -10.13 7.38 -14.24
N ASP A 66 -11.32 7.12 -14.81
CA ASP A 66 -12.54 7.86 -14.50
C ASP A 66 -12.96 7.68 -13.02
N GLU A 67 -12.70 6.50 -12.45
CA GLU A 67 -13.02 6.17 -11.06
C GLU A 67 -11.74 5.85 -10.26
N LEU A 68 -11.37 6.78 -9.37
CA LEU A 68 -10.24 6.65 -8.46
C LEU A 68 -10.68 6.90 -7.02
N ILE A 69 -10.24 6.02 -6.12
CA ILE A 69 -10.25 6.26 -4.69
C ILE A 69 -8.86 6.71 -4.25
N VAL A 70 -8.80 7.89 -3.67
CA VAL A 70 -7.59 8.58 -3.23
C VAL A 70 -7.52 8.55 -1.71
N ASP A 71 -6.40 8.08 -1.18
CA ASP A 71 -6.07 8.15 0.24
C ASP A 71 -4.78 8.93 0.42
N SER A 72 -4.76 9.81 1.42
CA SER A 72 -3.53 10.50 1.79
C SER A 72 -3.38 10.65 3.29
N SER A 73 -2.14 10.68 3.75
CA SER A 73 -1.83 10.71 5.18
C SER A 73 -0.52 11.42 5.44
N LEU A 74 -0.55 12.36 6.38
CA LEU A 74 0.61 13.06 6.91
C LEU A 74 0.87 12.57 8.32
N VAL A 75 2.06 12.04 8.57
CA VAL A 75 2.46 11.50 9.87
C VAL A 75 3.83 12.03 10.29
N TRP A 76 4.03 12.16 11.60
CA TRP A 76 5.35 12.40 12.19
C TRP A 76 6.00 11.07 12.54
N LEU A 77 7.16 10.78 11.95
CA LEU A 77 7.93 9.58 12.25
C LEU A 77 9.08 9.90 13.20
N MET A 78 9.29 9.02 14.17
CA MET A 78 10.49 8.97 15.01
C MET A 78 11.32 7.75 14.61
N PRO A 79 12.63 7.70 14.95
CA PRO A 79 13.46 6.54 14.66
C PRO A 79 12.84 5.22 15.12
N GLY A 80 12.82 4.24 14.22
CA GLY A 80 12.21 2.94 14.42
C GLY A 80 10.71 2.87 14.05
N LEU A 81 10.00 3.98 13.87
CA LEU A 81 8.59 3.97 13.43
C LEU A 81 8.49 3.89 11.91
N ALA A 82 7.38 3.35 11.42
CA ALA A 82 7.07 3.27 10.01
C ALA A 82 5.64 3.74 9.73
N HIS A 83 5.38 4.17 8.50
CA HIS A 83 4.08 4.67 8.10
C HIS A 83 2.96 3.65 8.35
N GLY A 84 1.86 4.07 8.99
CA GLY A 84 0.73 3.19 9.26
C GLY A 84 0.95 2.17 10.39
N PHE A 85 2.11 2.17 11.05
CA PHE A 85 2.41 1.30 12.19
C PHE A 85 2.72 2.14 13.44
N PRO A 86 1.71 2.42 14.29
CA PRO A 86 1.89 3.28 15.46
C PRO A 86 2.83 2.63 16.49
N ALA A 87 3.52 3.45 17.28
CA ALA A 87 4.31 2.99 18.41
C ALA A 87 3.41 2.49 19.56
N PRO A 88 3.83 1.50 20.36
CA PRO A 88 3.26 1.30 21.69
C PRO A 88 3.51 2.55 22.54
N HIS A 89 2.55 2.95 23.38
CA HIS A 89 2.75 4.04 24.35
C HIS A 89 4.04 3.81 25.15
N GLY A 90 5.02 4.71 25.00
CA GLY A 90 6.28 4.67 25.73
C GLY A 90 7.38 3.72 25.18
N ARG A 91 7.21 3.10 24.01
CA ARG A 91 8.28 2.28 23.37
C ARG A 91 8.78 2.89 22.06
N ARG A 92 10.07 2.69 21.78
CA ARG A 92 10.66 2.94 20.46
C ARG A 92 10.37 1.74 19.55
N GLY A 93 9.70 1.97 18.42
CA GLY A 93 9.39 0.94 17.42
C GLY A 93 7.89 0.69 17.19
N PRO A 94 7.50 -0.01 16.12
CA PRO A 94 6.11 -0.23 15.75
C PRO A 94 5.42 -1.24 16.68
N ARG A 95 4.08 -1.12 16.82
CA ARG A 95 3.24 -2.02 17.64
C ARG A 95 3.19 -3.47 17.13
N ALA A 96 3.52 -3.68 15.86
CA ALA A 96 3.58 -4.97 15.20
C ALA A 96 4.81 -5.02 14.28
N PRO A 97 5.38 -6.21 13.99
CA PRO A 97 6.44 -6.34 12.99
C PRO A 97 5.96 -5.80 11.64
N LEU A 98 6.86 -5.11 10.93
CA LEU A 98 6.62 -4.64 9.57
C LEU A 98 6.63 -5.84 8.65
N ARG A 99 5.61 -5.97 7.80
CA ARG A 99 5.42 -7.13 6.92
C ARG A 99 5.19 -6.68 5.50
N PHE A 100 5.49 -7.56 4.55
CA PHE A 100 5.05 -7.42 3.17
C PHE A 100 3.53 -7.62 3.09
N LEU A 101 2.86 -6.61 2.56
CA LEU A 101 1.42 -6.58 2.30
C LEU A 101 1.23 -6.29 0.82
N HIS A 102 0.18 -6.85 0.20
CA HIS A 102 -0.29 -6.32 -1.08
C HIS A 102 -1.47 -5.36 -0.84
N GLU A 103 -1.73 -4.48 -1.81
CA GLU A 103 -2.91 -3.61 -1.84
C GLU A 103 -4.10 -4.36 -2.48
N PRO A 104 -5.37 -3.91 -2.31
CA PRO A 104 -5.83 -2.73 -1.55
C PRO A 104 -5.94 -2.92 -0.02
N PHE A 105 -5.87 -4.17 0.45
CA PHE A 105 -5.88 -4.53 1.86
C PHE A 105 -4.90 -5.69 2.06
N PRO A 106 -4.45 -5.95 3.30
CA PRO A 106 -3.41 -6.95 3.55
C PRO A 106 -3.79 -8.41 3.24
N GLY A 107 -4.81 -8.71 2.43
CA GLY A 107 -5.23 -10.07 2.07
C GLY A 107 -6.39 -10.62 2.92
N CYS A 108 -7.24 -9.78 3.49
CA CYS A 108 -8.48 -10.22 4.15
C CYS A 108 -9.49 -10.75 3.12
N ASP A 109 -10.12 -11.91 3.34
CA ASP A 109 -11.12 -12.52 2.45
C ASP A 109 -12.58 -12.15 2.77
N GLU A 110 -12.79 -11.44 3.88
CA GLU A 110 -14.11 -11.14 4.42
C GLU A 110 -14.67 -9.75 4.00
N GLY A 111 -15.98 -9.71 3.78
CA GLY A 111 -16.75 -8.49 3.52
C GLY A 111 -16.25 -7.66 2.32
N VAL A 112 -16.37 -6.33 2.43
CA VAL A 112 -15.97 -5.38 1.38
C VAL A 112 -14.46 -5.43 1.12
N ARG A 113 -13.65 -5.79 2.11
CA ARG A 113 -12.19 -5.94 1.95
C ARG A 113 -11.84 -7.17 1.13
N GLY A 114 -12.54 -8.28 1.35
CA GLY A 114 -12.45 -9.49 0.54
C GLY A 114 -12.79 -9.25 -0.92
N ALA A 115 -13.89 -8.56 -1.20
CA ALA A 115 -14.27 -8.18 -2.56
C ALA A 115 -13.17 -7.35 -3.24
N ALA A 116 -12.70 -6.29 -2.58
CA ALA A 116 -11.61 -5.46 -3.09
C ALA A 116 -10.30 -6.24 -3.30
N ASN A 117 -9.99 -7.22 -2.43
CA ASN A 117 -8.83 -8.11 -2.60
C ASN A 117 -9.02 -9.16 -3.68
N ARG A 118 -10.24 -9.45 -4.14
CA ARG A 118 -10.46 -10.35 -5.30
C ARG A 118 -10.43 -9.60 -6.63
N ASN A 119 -10.53 -8.27 -6.64
CA ASN A 119 -10.41 -7.50 -7.86
C ASN A 119 -8.96 -7.41 -8.36
N ARG A 120 -8.58 -8.41 -9.17
CA ARG A 120 -7.24 -8.50 -9.79
C ARG A 120 -6.98 -7.44 -10.86
N ALA A 121 -8.00 -6.72 -11.32
CA ALA A 121 -7.85 -5.62 -12.26
C ALA A 121 -7.49 -4.29 -11.55
N ALA A 122 -7.46 -4.28 -10.21
CA ALA A 122 -7.08 -3.09 -9.45
C ALA A 122 -5.67 -2.62 -9.81
N ARG A 123 -5.54 -1.30 -9.98
CA ARG A 123 -4.27 -0.61 -10.22
C ARG A 123 -4.08 0.46 -9.17
N HIS A 124 -2.86 0.54 -8.67
CA HIS A 124 -2.50 1.41 -7.58
C HIS A 124 -1.38 2.36 -8.01
N TRP A 125 -1.47 3.58 -7.51
CA TRP A 125 -0.41 4.57 -7.61
C TRP A 125 -0.01 5.02 -6.20
N LEU A 126 1.29 5.13 -5.96
CA LEU A 126 1.84 5.56 -4.68
C LEU A 126 2.91 6.62 -4.92
N CYS A 127 2.92 7.64 -4.06
CA CYS A 127 4.02 8.58 -3.95
C CYS A 127 4.28 8.90 -2.47
N VAL A 128 5.57 8.97 -2.11
CA VAL A 128 6.02 9.27 -0.74
C VAL A 128 6.89 10.52 -0.75
N LEU A 129 6.51 11.49 0.08
CA LEU A 129 7.09 12.84 0.17
C LEU A 129 7.54 13.14 1.61
N GLY A 130 8.50 14.05 1.76
CA GLY A 130 9.08 14.42 3.06
C GLY A 130 10.17 13.45 3.53
N HIS A 131 9.88 12.69 4.58
CA HIS A 131 10.81 11.76 5.23
C HIS A 131 11.30 10.65 4.28
N GLU A 132 12.54 10.19 4.48
CA GLU A 132 13.24 9.22 3.63
C GLU A 132 12.81 7.75 3.81
N ALA A 133 11.97 7.47 4.80
CA ALA A 133 11.48 6.12 5.14
C ALA A 133 10.44 5.58 4.14
N THR A 134 10.84 5.48 2.88
CA THR A 134 10.00 4.93 1.80
C THR A 134 9.84 3.42 1.95
N PRO A 135 8.75 2.83 1.42
CA PRO A 135 8.60 1.39 1.45
C PRO A 135 9.57 0.72 0.49
N GLU A 136 9.70 -0.59 0.64
CA GLU A 136 10.40 -1.48 -0.29
C GLU A 136 9.40 -2.46 -0.89
N ALA A 137 9.68 -2.91 -2.11
CA ALA A 137 8.92 -3.93 -2.80
C ALA A 137 9.67 -5.26 -2.84
N ALA A 138 8.93 -6.37 -2.80
CA ALA A 138 9.44 -7.69 -3.13
C ALA A 138 8.97 -8.04 -4.55
N LEU A 139 9.88 -7.97 -5.53
CA LEU A 139 9.56 -8.07 -6.95
C LEU A 139 10.05 -9.37 -7.57
N GLY A 140 9.29 -9.91 -8.53
CA GLY A 140 9.58 -11.15 -9.23
C GLY A 140 8.37 -12.08 -9.28
N THR A 141 8.61 -13.31 -9.74
CA THR A 141 7.55 -14.28 -9.95
C THR A 141 7.26 -15.09 -8.68
N LEU A 142 6.00 -15.06 -8.25
CA LEU A 142 5.44 -15.95 -7.25
C LEU A 142 4.78 -17.11 -7.98
N ALA A 143 5.17 -18.33 -7.60
CA ALA A 143 4.62 -19.58 -8.11
C ALA A 143 4.28 -20.52 -6.95
N PHE A 144 3.11 -21.13 -6.99
CA PHE A 144 2.58 -22.06 -6.01
C PHE A 144 2.21 -23.38 -6.69
N GLU A 145 2.57 -24.49 -6.06
CA GLU A 145 2.32 -25.83 -6.61
C GLU A 145 0.87 -26.27 -6.45
N ARG A 146 0.15 -25.69 -5.47
CA ARG A 146 -1.20 -26.09 -5.10
C ARG A 146 -2.10 -24.88 -4.82
N PRO A 147 -3.41 -24.94 -5.16
CA PRO A 147 -4.34 -23.83 -4.94
C PRO A 147 -4.51 -23.43 -3.46
N ASP A 148 -4.48 -24.38 -2.54
CA ASP A 148 -4.58 -24.12 -1.10
C ASP A 148 -3.42 -23.23 -0.59
N LEU A 149 -2.20 -23.49 -1.04
CA LEU A 149 -1.03 -22.68 -0.71
C LEU A 149 -1.11 -21.27 -1.30
N ALA A 150 -1.60 -21.14 -2.53
CA ALA A 150 -1.83 -19.83 -3.14
C ALA A 150 -2.88 -19.03 -2.35
N ALA A 151 -3.99 -19.66 -1.96
CA ALA A 151 -5.04 -18.99 -1.20
C ALA A 151 -4.60 -18.58 0.20
N GLU A 152 -3.85 -19.43 0.90
CA GLU A 152 -3.27 -19.07 2.21
C GLU A 152 -2.33 -17.86 2.10
N PHE A 153 -1.56 -17.78 1.01
CA PHE A 153 -0.64 -16.66 0.77
C PHE A 153 -1.38 -15.34 0.42
N TRP A 154 -2.32 -15.40 -0.52
CA TRP A 154 -3.00 -14.21 -1.04
C TRP A 154 -4.15 -13.75 -0.13
N PHE A 155 -4.79 -14.69 0.54
CA PHE A 155 -5.98 -14.44 1.36
C PHE A 155 -5.83 -14.99 2.80
N PRO A 156 -4.78 -14.60 3.55
CA PRO A 156 -4.56 -15.10 4.90
C PRO A 156 -5.70 -14.67 5.84
N ARG A 157 -6.40 -15.66 6.42
CA ARG A 157 -7.45 -15.44 7.43
C ARG A 157 -6.89 -15.07 8.79
N GLU A 158 -5.78 -15.70 9.16
CA GLU A 158 -5.04 -15.46 10.38
C GLU A 158 -3.54 -15.51 10.07
N GLY A 159 -2.75 -14.78 10.85
CA GLY A 159 -1.30 -14.91 10.86
C GLY A 159 -0.58 -14.56 9.54
N PHE A 160 -0.27 -13.26 9.32
CA PHE A 160 0.61 -12.87 8.20
C PHE A 160 2.07 -13.34 8.35
N GLU A 161 2.41 -14.04 9.44
CA GLU A 161 3.73 -14.58 9.75
C GLU A 161 4.17 -15.60 8.71
N LEU A 162 3.26 -16.49 8.28
CA LEU A 162 3.56 -17.51 7.29
C LEU A 162 3.81 -16.87 5.91
N ARG A 163 3.00 -15.89 5.53
CA ARG A 163 3.24 -15.10 4.32
C ARG A 163 4.60 -14.37 4.39
N GLU A 164 4.89 -13.73 5.51
CA GLU A 164 6.16 -13.02 5.69
C GLU A 164 7.34 -13.99 5.58
N ALA A 165 7.29 -15.14 6.25
CA ALA A 165 8.32 -16.16 6.18
C ALA A 165 8.52 -16.68 4.76
N GLU A 166 7.44 -16.88 4.01
CA GLU A 166 7.49 -17.32 2.61
C GLU A 166 8.11 -16.25 1.69
N VAL A 167 7.75 -14.97 1.88
CA VAL A 167 8.37 -13.87 1.13
C VAL A 167 9.86 -13.78 1.43
N GLU A 168 10.23 -13.85 2.71
CA GLU A 168 11.63 -13.82 3.15
C GLU A 168 12.43 -15.00 2.60
N ARG A 169 11.87 -16.22 2.59
CA ARG A 169 12.48 -17.40 1.96
C ARG A 169 12.74 -17.17 0.48
N ARG A 170 11.75 -16.68 -0.26
CA ARG A 170 11.88 -16.40 -1.71
C ARG A 170 12.89 -15.30 -2.03
N LEU A 171 13.01 -14.31 -1.15
CA LEU A 171 14.05 -13.27 -1.24
C LEU A 171 15.46 -13.84 -1.00
N LEU A 172 15.61 -14.81 -0.09
CA LEU A 172 16.88 -15.50 0.16
C LEU A 172 17.28 -16.42 -0.99
N GLU A 173 16.31 -17.10 -1.60
CA GLU A 173 16.52 -17.99 -2.75
C GLU A 173 16.71 -17.24 -4.08
N GLY A 174 16.41 -15.94 -4.11
CA GLY A 174 16.57 -15.09 -5.29
C GLY A 174 15.42 -15.19 -6.30
N SER A 175 14.31 -15.86 -5.96
CA SER A 175 13.08 -15.82 -6.79
C SER A 175 12.35 -14.49 -6.70
N LEU A 176 12.55 -13.76 -5.59
CA LEU A 176 12.18 -12.37 -5.43
C LEU A 176 13.43 -11.50 -5.19
N ARG A 177 13.35 -10.22 -5.57
CA ARG A 177 14.34 -9.19 -5.23
C ARG A 177 13.71 -8.09 -4.37
N ARG A 178 14.48 -7.55 -3.42
CA ARG A 178 14.08 -6.35 -2.67
C ARG A 178 14.42 -5.10 -3.48
N GLU A 179 13.47 -4.20 -3.62
CA GLU A 179 13.68 -2.92 -4.31
C GLU A 179 13.13 -1.76 -3.47
N PRO A 180 13.99 -0.91 -2.88
CA PRO A 180 13.53 0.29 -2.18
C PRO A 180 12.87 1.27 -3.15
N LEU A 181 11.69 1.80 -2.79
CA LEU A 181 11.05 2.80 -3.63
C LEU A 181 11.76 4.15 -3.46
N PRO A 182 12.12 4.84 -4.56
CA PRO A 182 12.73 6.16 -4.45
C PRO A 182 11.74 7.18 -3.86
N ARG A 183 12.24 8.09 -3.04
CA ARG A 183 11.43 9.21 -2.55
C ARG A 183 10.98 10.07 -3.73
N ARG A 184 9.75 10.59 -3.67
CA ARG A 184 9.08 11.36 -4.74
C ARG A 184 8.81 10.57 -6.02
N ALA A 185 9.19 9.29 -6.12
CA ALA A 185 8.82 8.50 -7.28
C ALA A 185 7.29 8.29 -7.29
N LEU A 186 6.68 8.58 -8.43
CA LEU A 186 5.35 8.10 -8.73
C LEU A 186 5.50 6.66 -9.22
N VAL A 187 5.06 5.71 -8.40
CA VAL A 187 5.08 4.30 -8.77
C VAL A 187 3.67 3.83 -9.09
N GLU A 188 3.57 2.97 -10.09
CA GLU A 188 2.37 2.22 -10.43
C GLU A 188 2.61 0.74 -10.16
N PHE A 189 1.62 0.06 -9.59
CA PHE A 189 1.66 -1.38 -9.39
C PHE A 189 0.25 -1.97 -9.43
N GLY A 190 0.17 -3.26 -9.72
CA GLY A 190 -1.10 -3.99 -9.79
C GLY A 190 -1.49 -4.62 -8.46
N TRP A 191 -2.62 -5.32 -8.50
CA TRP A 191 -2.98 -6.30 -7.50
C TRP A 191 -1.82 -7.28 -7.25
N GLY A 192 -1.61 -7.68 -5.99
CA GLY A 192 -0.64 -8.72 -5.62
C GLY A 192 0.81 -8.27 -5.48
N THR A 193 1.16 -7.03 -5.89
CA THR A 193 2.49 -6.47 -5.63
C THR A 193 2.73 -6.29 -4.13
N LEU A 194 3.81 -6.88 -3.63
CA LEU A 194 4.15 -6.90 -2.21
C LEU A 194 5.00 -5.69 -1.81
N LEU A 195 4.52 -4.91 -0.85
CA LEU A 195 5.19 -3.74 -0.29
C LEU A 195 5.34 -3.85 1.23
N ARG A 196 6.49 -3.42 1.75
CA ARG A 196 6.76 -3.29 3.19
C ARG A 196 7.28 -1.90 3.50
N TRP A 197 6.71 -1.23 4.50
CA TRP A 197 7.25 0.05 4.97
C TRP A 197 8.58 -0.15 5.68
N ARG A 198 9.55 0.73 5.41
CA ARG A 198 10.84 0.72 6.12
C ARG A 198 10.75 1.61 7.37
N PRO A 199 11.43 1.23 8.47
CA PRO A 199 11.48 2.08 9.66
C PRO A 199 12.29 3.34 9.38
N ALA A 200 11.89 4.44 10.01
CA ALA A 200 12.61 5.70 9.96
C ALA A 200 13.95 5.61 10.69
N ALA A 201 15.01 6.16 10.08
CA ALA A 201 16.31 6.31 10.70
C ALA A 201 16.43 7.62 11.50
N SER A 202 15.65 8.63 11.11
CA SER A 202 15.63 9.96 11.70
C SER A 202 14.19 10.40 12.01
N THR A 203 14.04 11.62 12.52
CA THR A 203 12.73 12.19 12.83
C THR A 203 12.26 13.09 11.69
N GLY A 204 10.97 13.04 11.33
CA GLY A 204 10.39 14.03 10.41
C GLY A 204 9.00 13.68 9.88
N PHE A 205 8.43 14.62 9.12
CA PHE A 205 7.13 14.46 8.48
C PHE A 205 7.21 13.59 7.23
N GLN A 206 6.31 12.62 7.12
CA GLN A 206 6.11 11.84 5.92
C GLN A 206 4.67 12.03 5.41
N PHE A 207 4.56 12.41 4.14
CA PHE A 207 3.29 12.47 3.44
C PHE A 207 3.22 11.35 2.40
N VAL A 208 2.14 10.60 2.44
CA VAL A 208 1.90 9.46 1.55
C VAL A 208 0.63 9.74 0.77
N LEU A 209 0.72 9.66 -0.55
CA LEU A 209 -0.39 9.75 -1.49
C LEU A 209 -0.61 8.39 -2.14
N ARG A 210 -1.85 7.91 -2.14
CA ARG A 210 -2.26 6.67 -2.78
C ARG A 210 -3.51 6.92 -3.62
N ALA A 211 -3.55 6.32 -4.81
CA ALA A 211 -4.77 6.24 -5.62
C ALA A 211 -4.98 4.79 -6.05
N THR A 212 -6.23 4.36 -6.12
CA THR A 212 -6.60 3.03 -6.62
C THR A 212 -7.74 3.15 -7.63
N ALA A 213 -7.53 2.59 -8.82
CA ALA A 213 -8.58 2.32 -9.80
C ALA A 213 -9.15 0.92 -9.59
N GLY A 214 -10.46 0.74 -9.83
CA GLY A 214 -11.13 -0.54 -9.57
C GLY A 214 -11.29 -0.86 -8.08
N ALA A 215 -11.26 0.15 -7.21
CA ALA A 215 -11.50 -0.08 -5.79
C ALA A 215 -12.98 -0.43 -5.57
N GLU A 216 -13.31 -1.68 -5.24
CA GLU A 216 -14.69 -2.12 -4.92
C GLU A 216 -15.19 -1.65 -3.53
N ARG A 217 -14.63 -0.55 -3.01
CA ARG A 217 -15.04 0.06 -1.75
C ARG A 217 -15.70 1.41 -2.00
N PRO A 218 -16.69 1.81 -1.17
CA PRO A 218 -17.33 3.10 -1.32
C PRO A 218 -16.36 4.24 -1.03
N ALA A 219 -16.52 5.35 -1.75
CA ALA A 219 -15.93 6.61 -1.36
C ALA A 219 -16.57 7.14 -0.07
N VAL A 220 -15.74 7.76 0.77
CA VAL A 220 -16.18 8.46 1.99
C VAL A 220 -16.07 9.96 1.82
N ASN A 221 -15.16 10.44 0.97
CA ASN A 221 -14.90 11.87 0.79
C ASN A 221 -14.60 12.58 2.13
N GLY A 222 -13.75 11.95 2.95
CA GLY A 222 -13.39 12.44 4.27
C GLY A 222 -12.08 13.22 4.27
N ARG A 223 -11.99 14.28 5.08
CA ARG A 223 -10.70 14.85 5.52
C ARG A 223 -10.21 14.03 6.72
N ARG A 224 -8.95 13.59 6.71
CA ARG A 224 -8.33 13.00 7.90
C ARG A 224 -7.84 14.15 8.77
N ASN A 225 -8.45 14.32 9.95
CA ASN A 225 -7.95 15.28 10.92
C ASN A 225 -6.51 14.88 11.31
N LEU A 226 -5.63 15.88 11.34
CA LEU A 226 -4.29 15.75 11.90
C LEU A 226 -4.43 15.36 13.36
N SER A 227 -4.40 14.06 13.68
CA SER A 227 -4.10 13.62 15.03
C SER A 227 -2.63 13.94 15.27
N MET A 228 -2.36 15.18 15.68
CA MET A 228 -1.13 15.49 16.39
C MET A 228 -1.18 14.68 17.68
N VAL A 229 -0.47 13.56 17.70
CA VAL A 229 -0.17 12.83 18.93
C VAL A 229 1.03 13.52 19.58
#